data_AF-A0A1X1QP60-F1
#
_entry.id   AF-A0A1X1QP60-F1
#
_cell.length_a   1.000
_cell.length_b   1.000
_cell.length_c   1.000
_cell.angle_alpha   90.00
_cell.angle_beta   90.00
_cell.angle_gamma   90.00
#
_symmetry.space_group_name_H-M   'P 1'
#
loop_
_entity.id
_entity.type
_entity.pdbx_description
1 polymer ?
#
loop_
_entity_poly.entity_id
_entity_poly.type
_entity_poly.pdbx_seq_one_letter_code
_entity_poly.pdbx_strand_id
1 'polypeptide(L)'
;MGSHSVTNMSVILLVMVMVSALSVVFVKYDSRLKFNQLKKEFREQDRLGVEWGRLQLEQNTWSTNNRIEKIARGTLNLQVPTSEQIVYVKVK
;
A
#
# COMPACT_ATOMS: atom_id res chain seq x y z
N MET A 1 30.97 -16.61 -58.49
CA MET A 1 30.87 -15.39 -57.65
C MET A 1 29.68 -15.36 -56.67
N GLY A 2 28.55 -16.04 -56.90
CA GLY A 2 27.33 -15.85 -56.10
C GLY A 2 27.33 -16.39 -54.66
N SER A 3 28.09 -17.44 -54.34
CA SER A 3 27.97 -18.08 -53.01
C SER A 3 28.59 -17.25 -51.88
N HIS A 4 29.71 -16.56 -52.11
CA HIS A 4 30.35 -15.70 -51.10
C HIS A 4 29.48 -14.51 -50.68
N SER A 5 28.67 -13.97 -51.61
CA SER A 5 27.75 -12.88 -51.31
C SER A 5 26.63 -13.32 -50.35
N VAL A 6 26.06 -14.51 -50.58
CA VAL A 6 25.00 -15.07 -49.73
C VAL A 6 25.54 -15.40 -48.35
N THR A 7 26.74 -16.01 -48.25
CA THR A 7 27.37 -16.32 -46.96
C THR A 7 27.62 -15.05 -46.14
N ASN A 8 28.12 -13.98 -46.76
CA ASN A 8 28.35 -12.71 -46.05
C ASN A 8 27.03 -12.10 -45.54
N MET A 9 25.97 -12.16 -46.34
CA MET A 9 24.63 -11.70 -45.94
C MET A 9 24.11 -12.49 -44.73
N SER A 10 24.24 -13.81 -44.74
CA SER A 10 23.80 -14.67 -43.63
C SER A 10 24.55 -14.38 -42.33
N VAL A 11 25.86 -14.12 -42.41
CA VAL A 11 26.66 -13.76 -41.22
C VAL A 11 26.22 -12.41 -40.64
N ILE A 12 25.95 -11.42 -41.49
CA ILE A 12 25.45 -10.10 -41.04
C ILE A 12 24.08 -10.25 -40.34
N LEU A 13 23.17 -11.03 -40.91
CA LEU A 13 21.86 -11.32 -40.30
C LEU A 13 22.00 -12.01 -38.95
N LEU A 14 22.91 -12.98 -38.84
CA LEU A 14 23.17 -13.70 -37.58
C LEU A 14 23.67 -12.71 -36.51
N VAL A 15 24.63 -11.85 -36.84
CA VAL A 15 25.14 -10.84 -35.91
C VAL A 15 24.03 -9.87 -35.50
N MET A 16 23.19 -9.42 -36.43
CA MET A 16 22.08 -8.51 -36.14
C MET A 16 21.05 -9.14 -35.19
N VAL A 17 20.73 -10.43 -35.38
CA VAL A 17 19.84 -11.17 -34.47
C VAL A 17 20.47 -11.34 -33.08
N MET A 18 21.76 -11.65 -33.00
CA MET A 18 22.48 -11.78 -31.73
C MET A 18 22.49 -10.46 -30.95
N VAL A 19 22.78 -9.35 -31.64
CA VAL A 19 22.74 -8.01 -31.04
C VAL A 19 21.33 -7.67 -30.57
N SER A 20 20.30 -7.96 -31.37
CA SER A 20 18.90 -7.77 -30.97
C SER A 20 18.55 -8.57 -29.72
N ALA A 21 18.92 -9.85 -29.66
CA ALA A 21 18.66 -10.71 -28.51
C ALA A 21 19.31 -10.18 -27.23
N LEU A 22 20.59 -9.78 -27.30
CA LEU A 22 21.31 -9.18 -26.16
C LEU A 22 20.68 -7.85 -25.72
N SER A 23 20.28 -7.01 -26.68
CA SER A 23 19.65 -5.72 -26.41
C SER A 23 18.31 -5.89 -25.67
N VAL A 24 17.48 -6.86 -26.08
CA VAL A 24 16.22 -7.20 -25.40
C VAL A 24 16.46 -7.65 -23.96
N VAL A 25 17.48 -8.49 -23.72
CA VAL A 25 17.83 -8.95 -22.36
C VAL A 25 18.26 -7.77 -21.49
N PHE A 26 19.09 -6.88 -22.03
CA PHE A 26 19.55 -5.68 -21.32
C PHE A 26 18.38 -4.75 -20.94
N VAL A 27 17.49 -4.47 -21.91
CA VAL A 27 16.29 -3.64 -21.66
C VAL A 27 15.38 -4.28 -20.62
N LYS A 28 15.18 -5.61 -20.65
CA LYS A 28 14.41 -6.32 -19.63
C LYS A 28 15.04 -6.23 -18.25
N TYR A 29 16.37 -6.32 -18.16
CA TYR A 29 17.08 -6.21 -16.89
C TYR A 29 16.95 -4.80 -16.31
N ASP A 30 17.19 -3.76 -17.11
CA ASP A 30 17.04 -2.36 -16.70
C ASP A 30 15.59 -2.03 -16.28
N SER A 31 14.61 -2.54 -17.03
CA SER A 31 13.19 -2.42 -16.69
C SER A 31 12.88 -3.03 -15.33
N ARG A 32 13.42 -4.23 -15.02
CA ARG A 32 13.23 -4.87 -13.70
C ARG A 32 13.86 -4.05 -12.57
N LEU A 33 15.03 -3.46 -12.81
CA LEU A 33 15.71 -2.63 -11.80
C LEU A 33 14.92 -1.36 -11.49
N LYS A 34 14.49 -0.63 -12.51
CA LYS A 34 13.66 0.57 -12.37
C LYS A 34 12.30 0.27 -11.72
N PHE A 35 11.68 -0.86 -12.09
CA PHE A 35 10.42 -1.30 -11.51
C PHE A 35 10.54 -1.66 -10.02
N ASN A 36 11.68 -2.23 -9.60
CA ASN A 36 11.93 -2.52 -8.18
C ASN A 36 12.07 -1.26 -7.33
N GLN A 37 12.67 -0.19 -7.86
CA GLN A 37 12.74 1.10 -7.16
C GLN A 37 11.35 1.70 -6.98
N LEU A 38 10.54 1.72 -8.05
CA LEU A 38 9.16 2.20 -7.98
C LEU A 38 8.34 1.41 -6.95
N LYS A 39 8.49 0.09 -6.91
CA LYS A 39 7.83 -0.80 -5.93
C LYS A 39 8.25 -0.55 -4.47
N LYS A 40 9.35 0.15 -4.21
CA LYS A 40 9.77 0.49 -2.84
C LYS A 40 8.96 1.68 -2.33
N GLU A 41 8.78 2.70 -3.16
CA GLU A 41 8.01 3.90 -2.80
C GLU A 41 6.53 3.58 -2.58
N PHE A 42 5.94 2.77 -3.46
CA PHE A 42 4.56 2.30 -3.29
C PHE A 42 4.35 1.52 -1.99
N ARG A 43 5.34 0.74 -1.55
CA ARG A 43 5.24 0.00 -0.28
C ARG A 43 5.18 0.92 0.94
N GLU A 44 5.87 2.05 0.90
CA GLU A 44 5.80 3.02 1.99
C GLU A 44 4.46 3.78 1.97
N GLN A 45 3.95 4.12 0.79
CA GLN A 45 2.61 4.70 0.66
C GLN A 45 1.53 3.77 1.23
N ASP A 46 1.57 2.48 0.89
CA ASP A 46 0.63 1.48 1.42
C ASP A 46 0.73 1.38 2.96
N ARG A 47 1.96 1.37 3.50
CA ARG A 47 2.19 1.32 4.95
C ARG A 47 1.56 2.52 5.66
N LEU A 48 1.79 3.72 5.15
CA LEU A 48 1.23 4.96 5.69
C LEU A 48 -0.30 4.99 5.56
N GLY A 49 -0.86 4.47 4.46
CA GLY A 49 -2.30 4.36 4.27
C GLY A 49 -2.97 3.46 5.32
N VAL A 50 -2.37 2.33 5.64
CA VAL A 50 -2.84 1.43 6.72
C VAL A 50 -2.76 2.12 8.08
N GLU A 51 -1.63 2.77 8.38
CA GLU A 51 -1.42 3.48 9.63
C GLU A 51 -2.43 4.63 9.81
N TRP A 52 -2.67 5.41 8.76
CA TRP A 52 -3.70 6.43 8.74
C TRP A 52 -5.10 5.87 8.99
N GLY A 53 -5.46 4.78 8.31
CA GLY A 53 -6.75 4.11 8.52
C GLY A 53 -6.95 3.67 9.96
N ARG A 54 -5.91 3.12 10.59
CA ARG A 54 -5.92 2.76 12.02
C ARG A 54 -6.10 3.98 12.91
N LEU A 55 -5.32 5.05 12.69
CA LEU A 55 -5.43 6.29 13.47
C LEU A 55 -6.81 6.92 13.36
N GLN A 56 -7.45 6.85 12.19
CA GLN A 56 -8.79 7.38 11.99
C GLN A 56 -9.84 6.54 12.70
N LEU A 57 -9.69 5.21 12.76
CA LEU A 57 -10.52 4.35 13.59
C LEU A 57 -10.35 4.69 15.08
N GLU A 58 -9.11 4.85 15.54
CA GLU A 58 -8.81 5.29 16.91
C GLU A 58 -9.49 6.64 17.19
N GLN A 59 -9.30 7.68 16.37
CA GLN A 59 -9.95 8.97 16.57
C GLN A 59 -11.48 8.90 16.60
N ASN A 60 -12.11 8.10 15.74
CA ASN A 60 -13.57 7.95 15.74
C ASN A 60 -14.10 7.31 17.03
N THR A 61 -13.35 6.37 17.62
CA THR A 61 -13.68 5.79 18.93
C THR A 61 -13.65 6.85 20.03
N TRP A 62 -12.67 7.76 20.01
CA TRP A 62 -12.54 8.81 21.01
C TRP A 62 -13.53 9.96 20.79
N SER A 63 -13.79 10.34 19.53
CA SER A 63 -14.70 11.44 19.18
C SER A 63 -16.16 11.12 19.49
N THR A 64 -16.57 9.86 19.28
CA THR A 64 -17.92 9.39 19.63
C THR A 64 -18.16 9.43 21.14
N ASN A 65 -17.23 8.89 21.94
CA ASN A 65 -17.37 8.88 23.39
C ASN A 65 -17.25 10.27 24.02
N ASN A 66 -16.27 11.08 23.59
CA ASN A 66 -16.02 12.38 24.20
C ASN A 66 -17.18 13.36 23.91
N ARG A 67 -17.76 13.34 22.70
CA ARG A 67 -18.95 14.16 22.40
C ARG A 67 -20.17 13.74 23.22
N ILE A 68 -20.41 12.44 23.38
CA ILE A 68 -21.52 11.92 24.20
C ILE A 68 -21.32 12.30 25.67
N GLU A 69 -20.11 12.14 26.20
CA GLU A 69 -19.79 12.47 27.59
C GLU A 69 -19.94 13.97 27.88
N LYS A 70 -19.53 14.83 26.94
CA LYS A 70 -19.66 16.28 27.08
C LYS A 70 -21.13 16.74 27.09
N ILE A 71 -21.97 16.13 26.25
CA ILE A 71 -23.42 16.39 26.24
C ILE A 71 -24.09 15.83 27.50
N ALA A 72 -23.71 14.63 27.93
CA ALA A 72 -24.21 14.00 29.15
C ALA A 72 -23.91 14.85 30.39
N ARG A 73 -22.66 15.33 30.54
CA ARG A 73 -22.26 16.17 31.68
C ARG A 73 -22.76 17.61 31.56
N GLY A 74 -22.71 18.22 30.38
CA GLY A 74 -22.99 19.64 30.21
C GLY A 74 -24.46 19.99 30.00
N THR A 75 -25.22 19.15 29.30
CA THR A 75 -26.65 19.42 28.98
C THR A 75 -27.58 18.64 29.90
N LEU A 76 -27.24 17.39 30.22
CA LEU A 76 -28.05 16.51 31.06
C LEU A 76 -27.62 16.50 32.53
N ASN A 77 -26.54 17.23 32.87
CA ASN A 77 -25.95 17.30 34.22
C ASN A 77 -25.67 15.91 34.83
N LEU A 78 -25.42 14.90 33.98
CA LEU A 78 -25.19 13.52 34.40
C LEU A 78 -23.84 13.42 35.11
N GLN A 79 -23.87 12.82 36.30
CA GLN A 79 -22.71 12.53 37.12
C GLN A 79 -22.53 11.01 37.21
N VAL A 80 -21.29 10.56 37.37
CA VAL A 80 -21.00 9.13 37.54
C VAL A 80 -21.62 8.71 38.89
N PRO A 81 -22.52 7.72 38.92
CA PRO A 81 -23.18 7.32 40.15
C PRO A 81 -22.17 6.70 41.12
N THR A 82 -22.29 7.04 42.41
CA THR A 82 -21.52 6.40 43.49
C THR A 82 -22.03 4.99 43.75
N SER A 83 -21.21 4.13 44.34
CA SER A 83 -21.53 2.71 44.59
C SER A 83 -22.85 2.49 45.33
N GLU A 84 -23.29 3.46 46.13
CA GLU A 84 -24.55 3.46 46.88
C GLU A 84 -25.80 3.71 46.00
N GLN A 85 -25.61 4.25 44.80
CA GLN A 85 -26.68 4.58 43.85
C GLN A 85 -26.91 3.50 42.79
N ILE A 86 -26.11 2.42 42.81
CA ILE A 86 -26.18 1.33 41.83
C ILE A 86 -27.09 0.21 42.37
N VAL A 87 -28.24 0.00 41.73
CA VAL A 87 -29.17 -1.08 42.06
C VAL A 87 -29.06 -2.21 41.03
N TYR A 88 -28.67 -3.40 41.47
CA TYR A 88 -28.60 -4.58 40.62
C TYR A 88 -29.98 -5.21 40.47
N VAL A 89 -30.50 -5.20 39.25
CA VAL A 89 -31.77 -5.87 38.92
C VAL A 89 -31.45 -7.19 38.22
N LYS A 90 -31.85 -8.31 38.82
CA LYS A 90 -31.66 -9.64 38.25
C LYS A 90 -32.71 -9.87 37.18
N VAL A 91 -32.30 -9.91 35.92
CA VAL A 91 -33.19 -10.25 34.80
C VAL A 91 -33.40 -11.76 34.81
N LYS A 92 -34.67 -12.18 34.76
CA LYS A 92 -35.12 -13.56 34.90
C LYS A 92 -34.88 -14.37 33.64
#